data_AF-G3ITX0-F1
#
_entry.id   AF-G3ITX0-F1
#
_cell.length_a   1.000
_cell.length_b   1.000
_cell.length_c   1.000
_cell.angle_alpha   90.00
_cell.angle_beta   90.00
_cell.angle_gamma   90.00
#
_symmetry.space_group_name_H-M   'P 1'
#
loop_
_entity.id
_entity.type
_entity.pdbx_description
1 polymer ?
#
loop_
_entity_poly.entity_id
_entity_poly.type
_entity_poly.pdbx_seq_one_letter_code
_entity_poly.pdbx_strand_id
1 'polypeptide(L)'
;MTLLYKPINLIPIAIVAVTAMSLAACTEKAADNIQAKKTVPPVAIVSEDRIAQWQREAQAGDPDAQYNLAYIYENGLGVPRDEAKALELYQQAADHGHSAAQSNLDVMNSAK
;
A
#
# COMPACT_ATOMS: atom_id res chain seq x y z
N MET A 1 20.47 46.60 -9.85
CA MET A 1 20.36 45.23 -9.31
C MET A 1 19.07 45.17 -8.52
N THR A 2 18.08 44.49 -9.09
CA THR A 2 16.65 44.63 -8.83
C THR A 2 16.22 44.02 -7.49
N LEU A 3 15.58 44.85 -6.65
CA LEU A 3 14.47 44.63 -5.70
C LEU A 3 14.27 43.22 -5.08
N LEU A 4 14.44 43.04 -3.77
CA LEU A 4 13.44 43.25 -2.68
C LEU A 4 12.42 42.10 -2.54
N TYR A 5 12.72 41.10 -1.70
CA TYR A 5 11.70 40.35 -0.96
C TYR A 5 12.31 39.55 0.23
N LYS A 6 11.92 39.92 1.44
CA LYS A 6 12.04 39.19 2.71
C LYS A 6 10.84 39.67 3.56
N PRO A 7 10.43 38.98 4.63
CA PRO A 7 10.18 37.56 4.88
C PRO A 7 8.76 37.33 5.48
N ILE A 8 8.15 36.15 5.37
CA ILE A 8 6.91 35.81 6.13
C ILE A 8 7.04 34.34 6.57
N ASN A 9 7.47 34.09 7.81
CA ASN A 9 6.71 33.99 9.05
C ASN A 9 6.09 32.59 9.24
N LEU A 10 6.57 31.97 10.30
CA LEU A 10 6.40 30.60 10.76
C LEU A 10 5.33 30.58 11.85
N ILE A 11 4.16 29.95 11.67
CA ILE A 11 3.31 29.43 12.77
C ILE A 11 2.46 28.23 12.25
N PRO A 12 1.85 27.37 13.11
CA PRO A 12 2.13 25.94 13.25
C PRO A 12 1.08 25.01 12.59
N ILE A 13 1.49 23.83 12.14
CA ILE A 13 0.65 22.86 11.39
C ILE A 13 -0.19 21.97 12.34
N ALA A 14 -0.92 22.57 13.27
CA ALA A 14 -1.90 21.88 14.09
C ALA A 14 -3.15 22.74 14.15
N ILE A 15 -4.34 22.13 14.02
CA ILE A 15 -5.67 22.77 14.04
C ILE A 15 -6.16 23.27 12.67
N VAL A 16 -6.23 22.40 11.65
CA VAL A 16 -7.36 22.39 10.71
C VAL A 16 -7.71 20.95 10.36
N ALA A 17 -8.66 20.39 11.12
CA ALA A 17 -9.73 19.50 10.70
C ALA A 17 -9.39 18.39 9.66
N VAL A 18 -9.38 17.09 9.98
CA VAL A 18 -10.51 16.27 10.51
C VAL A 18 -11.84 16.43 9.75
N THR A 19 -11.92 17.25 8.69
CA THR A 19 -13.13 17.39 7.84
C THR A 19 -12.82 17.23 6.35
N ALA A 20 -12.15 16.13 6.00
CA ALA A 20 -12.09 15.63 4.62
C ALA A 20 -12.25 14.10 4.59
N MET A 21 -13.23 13.59 5.34
CA MET A 21 -13.85 12.30 5.05
C MET A 21 -14.71 12.54 3.79
N SER A 22 -14.45 11.80 2.70
CA SER A 22 -15.17 11.80 1.40
C SER A 22 -14.58 12.57 0.19
N LEU A 23 -13.26 12.78 0.08
CA LEU A 23 -12.65 13.09 -1.23
C LEU A 23 -11.15 12.73 -1.29
N ALA A 24 -10.83 11.43 -1.34
CA ALA A 24 -9.48 10.93 -1.65
C ALA A 24 -9.54 9.91 -2.80
N ALA A 25 -10.30 10.24 -3.85
CA ALA A 25 -10.05 9.69 -5.17
C ALA A 25 -9.33 10.78 -5.98
N CYS A 26 -8.19 10.40 -6.55
CA CYS A 26 -7.50 11.07 -7.65
C CYS A 26 -6.69 12.33 -7.28
N THR A 27 -5.37 12.13 -7.10
CA THR A 27 -4.23 12.93 -7.62
C THR A 27 -2.98 12.44 -6.87
N GLU A 28 -1.80 12.20 -7.42
CA GLU A 28 -1.20 12.30 -8.74
C GLU A 28 0.07 11.43 -8.63
N LYS A 29 0.34 10.55 -9.58
CA LYS A 29 1.74 10.25 -9.93
C LYS A 29 1.85 9.88 -11.40
N ALA A 30 1.74 10.90 -12.23
CA ALA A 30 2.27 10.85 -13.58
C ALA A 30 3.81 11.01 -13.53
N ALA A 31 4.48 10.13 -14.26
CA ALA A 31 5.83 10.22 -14.82
C ALA A 31 7.04 10.35 -13.86
N ASP A 32 7.87 9.30 -13.83
CA ASP A 32 9.18 9.41 -14.47
C ASP A 32 9.56 8.08 -15.14
N ASN A 33 9.88 8.18 -16.42
CA ASN A 33 10.44 7.15 -17.27
C ASN A 33 11.96 7.14 -17.08
N ILE A 34 12.61 6.01 -17.38
CA ILE A 34 14.02 5.84 -17.80
C ILE A 34 14.82 4.88 -16.88
N GLN A 35 14.69 3.59 -17.26
CA GLN A 35 15.75 2.58 -17.38
C GLN A 35 16.08 1.66 -16.17
N ALA A 36 16.16 0.38 -16.54
CA ALA A 36 16.90 -0.70 -15.89
C ALA A 36 16.29 -1.35 -14.63
N LYS A 37 15.29 -2.20 -14.87
CA LYS A 37 15.16 -3.44 -14.09
C LYS A 37 15.51 -4.56 -15.05
N LYS A 38 16.82 -4.74 -15.22
CA LYS A 38 17.39 -5.86 -15.95
C LYS A 38 16.67 -7.13 -15.52
N THR A 39 16.29 -7.91 -16.51
CA THR A 39 15.83 -9.29 -16.45
C THR A 39 16.14 -9.96 -15.12
N VAL A 40 15.12 -10.17 -14.29
CA VAL A 40 15.24 -11.08 -13.14
C VAL A 40 14.70 -12.43 -13.61
N PRO A 41 15.55 -13.44 -13.87
CA PRO A 41 15.11 -14.82 -14.08
C PRO A 41 14.39 -15.35 -12.82
N PRO A 42 13.55 -16.39 -12.94
CA PRO A 42 12.46 -16.69 -12.02
C PRO A 42 12.99 -17.12 -10.65
N VAL A 43 12.97 -16.18 -9.72
CA VAL A 43 13.12 -16.45 -8.29
C VAL A 43 11.78 -16.16 -7.65
N ALA A 44 11.33 -17.01 -6.74
CA ALA A 44 10.01 -16.99 -6.11
C ALA A 44 9.77 -15.80 -5.14
N ILE A 45 10.33 -14.63 -5.44
CA ILE A 45 10.18 -13.37 -4.71
C ILE A 45 9.47 -12.37 -5.62
N VAL A 46 8.46 -11.70 -5.07
CA VAL A 46 7.71 -10.68 -5.80
C VAL A 46 8.60 -9.46 -6.02
N SER A 47 8.59 -8.88 -7.22
CA SER A 47 9.36 -7.67 -7.52
C SER A 47 8.88 -6.50 -6.66
N GLU A 48 9.83 -5.68 -6.19
CA GLU A 48 9.53 -4.50 -5.35
C GLU A 48 8.51 -3.55 -6.00
N ASP A 49 8.55 -3.39 -7.33
CA ASP A 49 7.56 -2.57 -8.06
C ASP A 49 6.15 -3.13 -8.01
N ARG A 50 6.01 -4.46 -8.01
CA ARG A 50 4.70 -5.10 -7.93
C ARG A 50 4.13 -4.97 -6.52
N ILE A 51 4.98 -5.07 -5.49
CA ILE A 51 4.61 -4.79 -4.11
C ILE A 51 4.11 -3.34 -3.98
N ALA A 52 4.85 -2.38 -4.55
CA ALA A 52 4.46 -0.98 -4.56
C ALA A 52 3.15 -0.72 -5.33
N GLN A 53 2.91 -1.46 -6.42
CA GLN A 53 1.66 -1.37 -7.18
C GLN A 53 0.47 -1.89 -6.35
N TRP A 54 0.59 -3.08 -5.75
CA TRP A 54 -0.47 -3.61 -4.88
C TRP A 54 -0.74 -2.72 -3.67
N GLN A 55 0.27 -2.01 -3.14
CA GLN A 55 0.04 -1.03 -2.07
C GLN A 55 -0.88 0.12 -2.50
N ARG A 56 -0.76 0.59 -3.73
CA ARG A 56 -1.64 1.64 -4.26
C ARG A 56 -3.05 1.09 -4.52
N GLU A 57 -3.14 -0.10 -5.10
CA GLU A 57 -4.42 -0.76 -5.40
C GLU A 57 -5.17 -1.12 -4.11
N ALA A 58 -4.47 -1.65 -3.10
CA ALA A 58 -5.05 -1.95 -1.79
C ALA A 58 -5.54 -0.69 -1.05
N GLN A 59 -4.83 0.44 -1.19
CA GLN A 59 -5.29 1.74 -0.70
C GLN A 59 -6.51 2.26 -1.48
N ALA A 60 -6.64 1.89 -2.76
CA ALA A 60 -7.82 2.17 -3.57
C ALA A 60 -9.00 1.22 -3.26
N GLY A 61 -8.83 0.25 -2.36
CA GLY A 61 -9.86 -0.70 -1.95
C GLY A 61 -9.97 -1.92 -2.86
N ASP A 62 -8.94 -2.22 -3.66
CA ASP A 62 -8.91 -3.42 -4.49
C ASP A 62 -8.67 -4.68 -3.62
N PRO A 63 -9.64 -5.60 -3.55
CA PRO A 63 -9.54 -6.78 -2.69
C PRO A 63 -8.46 -7.77 -3.14
N ASP A 64 -8.21 -7.88 -4.44
CA ASP A 64 -7.19 -8.78 -4.98
C ASP A 64 -5.79 -8.29 -4.61
N ALA A 65 -5.56 -6.97 -4.65
CA ALA A 65 -4.32 -6.36 -4.20
C ALA A 65 -4.10 -6.49 -2.69
N GLN A 66 -5.15 -6.32 -1.87
CA GLN A 66 -5.11 -6.55 -0.43
C GLN A 66 -4.74 -8.01 -0.12
N TYR A 67 -5.37 -8.97 -0.81
CA TYR A 67 -5.05 -10.40 -0.70
C TYR A 67 -3.60 -10.71 -1.06
N ASN A 68 -3.11 -10.18 -2.19
CA ASN A 68 -1.75 -10.41 -2.64
C ASN A 68 -0.71 -9.81 -1.67
N LEU A 69 -0.98 -8.64 -1.10
CA LEU A 69 -0.14 -8.06 -0.06
C LEU A 69 -0.14 -8.89 1.21
N ALA A 70 -1.30 -9.36 1.65
CA ALA A 70 -1.41 -10.24 2.82
C ALA A 70 -0.57 -11.51 2.62
N TYR A 71 -0.68 -12.13 1.43
CA TYR A 71 0.07 -13.34 1.09
C TYR A 71 1.58 -13.14 1.13
N ILE A 72 2.11 -12.02 0.64
CA ILE A 72 3.56 -11.77 0.71
C ILE A 72 4.03 -11.45 2.14
N TYR A 73 3.20 -10.83 2.98
CA TYR A 73 3.53 -10.59 4.39
C TYR A 73 3.47 -11.89 5.21
N GLU A 74 2.56 -12.81 4.89
CA GLU A 74 2.50 -14.14 5.50
C GLU A 74 3.75 -14.97 5.14
N ASN A 75 4.12 -14.97 3.85
CA ASN A 75 5.19 -15.82 3.33
C ASN A 75 6.58 -15.16 3.34
N GLY A 76 6.66 -13.84 3.61
CA GLY A 76 7.92 -13.08 3.60
C GLY A 76 8.53 -12.93 2.19
N LEU A 77 7.70 -12.79 1.15
CA LEU A 77 8.14 -12.77 -0.25
C LEU A 77 8.58 -11.36 -0.68
N GLY A 78 9.81 -10.99 -0.35
CA GLY A 78 10.38 -9.67 -0.66
C GLY A 78 10.04 -8.59 0.37
N VAL A 79 9.26 -8.92 1.41
CA VAL A 79 9.03 -8.11 2.61
C VAL A 79 9.32 -8.96 3.85
N PRO A 80 9.68 -8.35 5.00
CA PRO A 80 9.74 -9.10 6.25
C PRO A 80 8.38 -9.72 6.56
N ARG A 81 8.40 -10.98 7.00
CA ARG A 81 7.19 -11.69 7.41
C ARG A 81 6.53 -10.96 8.58
N ASP A 82 5.25 -10.65 8.43
CA ASP A 82 4.43 -9.99 9.43
C ASP A 82 3.01 -10.56 9.37
N GLU A 83 2.76 -11.54 10.23
CA GLU A 83 1.49 -12.24 10.28
C GLU A 83 0.35 -11.35 10.77
N ALA A 84 0.63 -10.40 11.66
CA ALA A 84 -0.38 -9.48 12.17
C ALA A 84 -0.87 -8.57 11.04
N LYS A 85 0.07 -8.04 10.25
CA LYS A 85 -0.25 -7.21 9.09
C LYS A 85 -0.93 -8.01 7.97
N ALA A 86 -0.53 -9.26 7.77
CA ALA A 86 -1.20 -10.15 6.82
C ALA A 86 -2.66 -10.40 7.21
N LEU A 87 -2.94 -10.64 8.49
CA LEU A 87 -4.31 -10.82 9.01
C LEU A 87 -5.18 -9.57 8.80
N GLU A 88 -4.65 -8.37 9.07
CA GLU A 88 -5.38 -7.12 8.83
C GLU A 88 -5.75 -6.96 7.34
N LEU A 89 -4.82 -7.22 6.44
CA LEU A 89 -5.04 -7.12 5.00
C LEU A 89 -6.01 -8.20 4.48
N TYR A 90 -5.93 -9.42 5.00
CA TYR A 90 -6.91 -10.46 4.68
C TYR A 90 -8.30 -10.12 5.19
N GLN A 91 -8.42 -9.52 6.38
CA GLN A 91 -9.71 -9.07 6.91
C GLN A 91 -10.31 -7.99 6.00
N GLN A 92 -9.52 -7.01 5.57
CA GLN A 92 -9.99 -5.98 4.63
C GLN A 92 -10.48 -6.59 3.31
N ALA A 93 -9.71 -7.50 2.71
CA ALA A 93 -10.10 -8.18 1.48
C ALA A 93 -11.38 -9.02 1.69
N ALA A 94 -11.49 -9.71 2.83
CA ALA A 94 -12.67 -10.47 3.21
C ALA A 94 -13.92 -9.60 3.41
N ASP A 95 -13.77 -8.41 3.99
CA ASP A 95 -14.84 -7.42 4.17
C ASP A 95 -15.37 -6.91 2.82
N HIS A 96 -14.49 -6.84 1.81
CA HIS A 96 -14.84 -6.56 0.41
C HIS A 96 -15.38 -7.78 -0.36
N GLY A 97 -15.59 -8.92 0.31
CA GLY A 97 -16.18 -10.13 -0.27
C GLY A 97 -15.19 -11.03 -1.00
N HIS A 98 -13.88 -10.88 -0.79
CA HIS A 98 -12.88 -11.74 -1.42
C HIS A 98 -12.85 -13.12 -0.76
N SER A 99 -13.42 -14.12 -1.43
CA SER A 99 -13.60 -15.48 -0.87
C SER A 99 -12.28 -16.17 -0.55
N ALA A 100 -11.21 -15.90 -1.30
CA ALA A 100 -9.89 -16.48 -1.03
C ALA A 100 -9.25 -15.86 0.23
N ALA A 101 -9.48 -14.57 0.49
CA ALA A 101 -9.01 -13.94 1.72
C ALA A 101 -9.74 -14.51 2.94
N GLN A 102 -11.07 -14.72 2.85
CA GLN A 102 -11.83 -15.37 3.92
C GLN A 102 -11.27 -16.76 4.23
N SER A 103 -11.05 -17.57 3.19
CA SER A 103 -10.49 -18.92 3.34
C SER A 103 -9.11 -18.90 4.01
N ASN A 104 -8.23 -18.00 3.59
CA ASN A 104 -6.88 -17.89 4.18
C ASN A 104 -6.92 -17.34 5.61
N LEU A 105 -7.79 -16.38 5.89
CA LEU A 105 -7.99 -15.83 7.24
C LEU A 105 -8.47 -16.91 8.21
N ASP A 106 -9.41 -17.77 7.77
CA ASP A 106 -9.88 -18.90 8.55
C ASP A 106 -8.75 -19.91 8.83
N VAL A 107 -7.91 -20.21 7.83
CA VAL A 107 -6.74 -21.09 8.00
C VAL A 107 -5.73 -20.50 8.97
N MET A 108 -5.39 -19.22 8.84
CA MET A 108 -4.45 -18.53 9.74
C MET A 108 -4.97 -18.50 11.18
N ASN A 109 -6.26 -18.21 11.38
CA ASN A 109 -6.89 -18.21 12.70
C ASN A 109 -6.97 -19.62 13.31
N SER A 110 -7.14 -20.64 12.48
CA SER A 110 -7.19 -22.04 12.91
C SER A 110 -5.82 -22.62 13.26
N ALA A 111 -4.74 -22.03 12.75
CA ALA A 111 -3.36 -22.48 12.97
C ALA A 111 -2.72 -21.93 14.28
N LYS A 112 -3.47 -21.14 15.05
CA LYS A 112 -3.01 -20.47 16.28
C LYS A 112 -3.43 -21.23 17.54
#